data_AF-A0A0P0Y046-F1
#
_entry.id   AF-A0A0P0Y046-F1
#
_cell.length_a   1.000
_cell.length_b   1.000
_cell.length_c   1.000
_cell.angle_alpha   90.00
_cell.angle_beta   90.00
_cell.angle_gamma   90.00
#
_symmetry.space_group_name_H-M   'P 1'
#
loop_
_entity.id
_entity.type
_entity.pdbx_description
1 polymer ?
#
loop_
_entity_poly.entity_id
_entity_poly.type
_entity_poly.pdbx_seq_one_letter_code
_entity_poly.pdbx_strand_id
1 'polypeptide(L)'
;SQKEKKKTSRIANRSSPMGDAGGPLPGERRLSPADPEEPSPPASSSDGTGSGGGGGENSVEEGDGEGPGSGSGTPTAKRQLFDADGSASRPTRRRRIASDDEITQAFTGETTSENTSSTNESNPFIAVLDSMWSKKRELDAIKEAGKDERHEKLLSLQKERLALERQKLEYERNLLEFKRNQRDERIMNMDLSDMTGQLREYYLRLQGEIMARRSG
;
A
#
# COMPACT_ATOMS: atom_id res chain seq x y z
N SER A 1 -2.51 -39.37 45.25
CA SER A 1 -3.27 -40.35 44.46
C SER A 1 -4.01 -39.61 43.37
N GLN A 2 -3.97 -40.12 42.13
CA GLN A 2 -4.59 -39.61 40.87
C GLN A 2 -3.91 -38.37 40.22
N LYS A 3 -2.99 -38.49 39.23
CA LYS A 3 -3.06 -38.93 37.80
C LYS A 3 -3.81 -37.93 36.89
N GLU A 4 -3.09 -37.03 36.24
CA GLU A 4 -2.64 -37.08 34.82
C GLU A 4 -3.75 -36.97 33.77
N LYS A 5 -3.70 -35.95 32.89
CA LYS A 5 -3.94 -36.06 31.44
C LYS A 5 -3.16 -34.98 30.66
N LYS A 6 -2.02 -35.39 30.06
CA LYS A 6 -1.36 -34.71 28.91
C LYS A 6 -2.11 -35.07 27.63
N LYS A 7 -2.25 -34.13 26.69
CA LYS A 7 -2.67 -34.42 25.31
C LYS A 7 -1.78 -33.64 24.33
N THR A 8 -0.90 -34.37 23.66
CA THR A 8 -0.11 -33.96 22.50
C THR A 8 -0.83 -34.40 21.23
N SER A 9 -0.84 -33.56 20.19
CA SER A 9 -1.36 -33.90 18.86
C SER A 9 -0.27 -33.66 17.82
N ARG A 10 0.22 -34.76 17.23
CA ARG A 10 1.01 -34.81 16.00
C ARG A 10 0.06 -34.81 14.81
N ILE A 11 0.32 -33.98 13.80
CA ILE A 11 -0.15 -34.24 12.43
C ILE A 11 1.06 -34.07 11.51
N ALA A 12 1.49 -35.19 10.94
CA ALA A 12 2.36 -35.30 9.80
C ALA A 12 1.52 -35.78 8.60
N ASN A 13 2.08 -35.63 7.39
CA ASN A 13 1.64 -36.18 6.08
C ASN A 13 0.72 -35.22 5.29
N ARG A 14 0.88 -34.97 3.99
CA ARG A 14 1.38 -35.80 2.89
C ARG A 14 1.87 -34.90 1.73
N SER A 15 2.98 -35.32 1.12
CA SER A 15 3.44 -34.96 -0.22
C SER A 15 2.69 -35.78 -1.27
N SER A 16 2.37 -35.21 -2.45
CA SER A 16 2.22 -35.95 -3.72
C SER A 16 2.32 -34.98 -4.93
N PRO A 17 3.08 -35.34 -6.00
CA PRO A 17 3.30 -34.58 -7.23
C PRO A 17 2.48 -35.13 -8.42
N MET A 18 2.76 -34.64 -9.65
CA MET A 18 2.14 -34.94 -10.97
C MET A 18 0.94 -34.03 -11.26
N GLY A 19 0.85 -33.22 -12.32
CA GLY A 19 1.40 -33.29 -13.66
C GLY A 19 0.21 -33.24 -14.61
N ASP A 20 -0.01 -32.15 -15.36
CA ASP A 20 -0.78 -32.20 -16.60
C ASP A 20 -0.60 -30.91 -17.45
N ALA A 21 -0.65 -31.13 -18.75
CA ALA A 21 -0.37 -30.23 -19.85
C ALA A 21 -1.40 -29.11 -20.03
N GLY A 22 -0.91 -27.93 -20.42
CA GLY A 22 -1.74 -26.82 -20.90
C GLY A 22 -0.95 -25.95 -21.86
N GLY A 23 -1.18 -26.14 -23.17
CA GLY A 23 -0.47 -25.49 -24.26
C GLY A 23 -0.60 -23.96 -24.32
N PRO A 24 0.17 -23.30 -25.20
CA PRO A 24 0.28 -21.85 -25.22
C PRO A 24 -0.99 -21.19 -25.76
N LEU A 25 -1.49 -20.21 -25.02
CA LEU A 25 -2.65 -19.39 -25.38
C LEU A 25 -2.32 -18.45 -26.57
N PRO A 26 -3.26 -18.23 -27.49
CA PRO A 26 -3.06 -17.39 -28.66
C PRO A 26 -3.06 -15.90 -28.26
N GLY A 27 -1.99 -15.19 -28.54
CA GLY A 27 -1.90 -13.75 -28.22
C GLY A 27 -0.56 -13.08 -28.48
N GLU A 28 0.50 -13.84 -28.81
CA GLU A 28 1.80 -13.26 -29.12
C GLU A 28 1.80 -12.55 -30.48
N ARG A 29 1.52 -11.24 -30.46
CA ARG A 29 1.96 -10.33 -31.51
C ARG A 29 3.49 -10.29 -31.48
N ARG A 30 4.11 -11.06 -32.38
CA ARG A 30 5.52 -10.89 -32.74
C ARG A 30 5.72 -9.50 -33.33
N LEU A 31 6.20 -8.56 -32.50
CA LEU A 31 6.77 -7.31 -32.98
C LEU A 31 8.17 -7.63 -33.51
N SER A 32 8.38 -7.38 -34.80
CA SER A 32 9.67 -7.48 -35.48
C SER A 32 10.74 -6.66 -34.75
N PRO A 33 12.01 -7.12 -34.72
CA PRO A 33 13.10 -6.32 -34.18
C PRO A 33 13.30 -5.09 -35.07
N ALA A 34 12.97 -3.91 -34.56
CA ALA A 34 13.35 -2.64 -35.16
C ALA A 34 14.85 -2.40 -34.94
N ASP A 35 15.55 -1.98 -36.00
CA ASP A 35 16.97 -1.63 -35.99
C ASP A 35 17.27 -0.57 -34.93
N PRO A 36 18.34 -0.69 -34.12
CA PRO A 36 18.71 0.36 -33.19
C PRO A 36 19.36 1.54 -33.94
N GLU A 37 18.67 2.67 -33.93
CA GLU A 37 19.14 3.97 -34.44
C GLU A 37 20.51 4.37 -33.88
N GLU A 38 21.34 4.90 -34.77
CA GLU A 38 22.68 5.44 -34.52
C GLU A 38 22.60 6.75 -33.71
N PRO A 39 23.32 6.91 -32.58
CA PRO A 39 23.22 8.11 -31.76
C PRO A 39 23.94 9.30 -32.41
N SER A 40 23.18 10.35 -32.76
CA SER A 40 23.69 11.65 -33.21
C SER A 40 24.40 12.42 -32.08
N PRO A 41 25.44 13.25 -32.37
CA PRO A 41 26.16 14.00 -31.35
C PRO A 41 25.34 15.19 -30.78
N PRO A 42 25.56 15.60 -29.51
CA PRO A 42 24.78 16.66 -28.88
C PRO A 42 25.10 18.05 -29.46
N ALA A 43 24.06 18.79 -29.81
CA ALA A 43 24.13 20.19 -30.20
C ALA A 43 24.46 21.09 -28.99
N SER A 44 25.30 22.09 -29.24
CA SER A 44 25.79 23.11 -28.32
C SER A 44 24.68 23.94 -27.68
N SER A 45 24.76 24.11 -26.36
CA SER A 45 23.91 24.92 -25.50
C SER A 45 23.97 26.41 -25.82
N SER A 46 22.81 27.05 -25.96
CA SER A 46 22.64 28.50 -25.84
C SER A 46 21.56 28.77 -24.79
N ASP A 47 21.98 29.33 -23.65
CA ASP A 47 21.10 29.78 -22.57
C ASP A 47 20.22 30.96 -23.03
N GLY A 48 18.92 30.80 -22.87
CA GLY A 48 17.90 31.82 -23.08
C GLY A 48 17.12 32.06 -21.79
N THR A 49 17.22 33.28 -21.27
CA THR A 49 16.57 33.81 -20.07
C THR A 49 15.08 34.10 -20.31
N GLY A 50 14.24 33.96 -19.28
CA GLY A 50 12.83 34.39 -19.33
C GLY A 50 12.09 34.26 -18.00
N SER A 51 11.83 35.40 -17.35
CA SER A 51 11.11 35.58 -16.08
C SER A 51 9.58 35.64 -16.24
N GLY A 52 8.86 35.38 -15.13
CA GLY A 52 7.47 35.77 -14.87
C GLY A 52 6.60 34.55 -14.48
N GLY A 53 5.98 34.43 -13.31
CA GLY A 53 5.46 35.41 -12.37
C GLY A 53 3.94 35.57 -12.56
N GLY A 54 3.12 34.96 -11.70
CA GLY A 54 1.67 35.19 -11.70
C GLY A 54 0.87 34.15 -10.91
N GLY A 55 0.41 34.52 -9.71
CA GLY A 55 -0.62 33.80 -8.97
C GLY A 55 -2.04 34.21 -9.42
N GLY A 56 -3.04 33.43 -9.03
CA GLY A 56 -4.44 33.74 -9.30
C GLY A 56 -5.34 32.62 -8.80
N GLU A 57 -6.13 32.93 -7.79
CA GLU A 57 -7.07 32.09 -7.09
C GLU A 57 -8.51 32.39 -7.55
N ASN A 58 -9.38 31.37 -7.46
CA ASN A 58 -10.86 31.44 -7.36
C ASN A 58 -11.67 31.69 -8.65
N SER A 59 -12.54 30.74 -9.02
CA SER A 59 -14.01 30.92 -9.04
C SER A 59 -14.73 29.71 -9.68
N VAL A 60 -15.80 29.29 -9.02
CA VAL A 60 -16.77 28.25 -9.41
C VAL A 60 -17.84 28.89 -10.30
N GLU A 61 -18.24 28.19 -11.36
CA GLU A 61 -19.54 28.37 -12.01
C GLU A 61 -20.25 27.01 -12.10
N GLU A 62 -21.47 26.95 -11.57
CA GLU A 62 -22.43 25.88 -11.87
C GLU A 62 -23.36 26.35 -12.99
N GLY A 63 -23.61 25.48 -13.96
CA GLY A 63 -24.58 25.65 -15.02
C GLY A 63 -25.53 24.46 -15.05
N ASP A 64 -26.79 24.71 -14.72
CA ASP A 64 -27.91 23.78 -14.85
C ASP A 64 -28.37 23.68 -16.31
N GLY A 65 -28.62 22.45 -16.78
CA GLY A 65 -29.17 22.17 -18.11
C GLY A 65 -30.04 20.92 -18.10
N GLU A 66 -31.36 21.14 -18.15
CA GLU A 66 -32.43 20.13 -18.18
C GLU A 66 -32.57 19.39 -19.53
N GLY A 67 -33.11 18.16 -19.51
CA GLY A 67 -33.65 17.51 -20.71
C GLY A 67 -33.94 16.00 -20.54
N PRO A 68 -35.21 15.55 -20.48
CA PRO A 68 -35.58 14.18 -20.09
C PRO A 68 -35.87 13.24 -21.29
N GLY A 69 -35.72 11.93 -21.07
CA GLY A 69 -36.03 10.87 -22.04
C GLY A 69 -36.77 9.68 -21.41
N SER A 70 -38.04 9.54 -21.81
CA SER A 70 -39.02 8.49 -21.47
C SER A 70 -38.56 7.04 -21.53
N GLY A 71 -39.02 6.23 -20.57
CA GLY A 71 -39.02 4.76 -20.63
C GLY A 71 -39.98 4.16 -19.60
N SER A 72 -41.11 3.67 -20.08
CA SER A 72 -42.31 3.19 -19.36
C SER A 72 -42.15 1.92 -18.53
N GLY A 73 -42.87 1.83 -17.40
CA GLY A 73 -43.24 0.55 -16.75
C GLY A 73 -43.42 0.65 -15.22
N THR A 74 -44.66 0.82 -14.76
CA THR A 74 -45.06 0.72 -13.33
C THR A 74 -45.89 -0.58 -13.15
N PRO A 75 -46.36 -1.00 -11.94
CA PRO A 75 -46.19 -0.43 -10.59
C PRO A 75 -45.96 -1.45 -9.43
N THR A 76 -45.73 -0.92 -8.22
CA THR A 76 -46.13 -1.47 -6.90
C THR A 76 -45.25 -2.53 -6.22
N ALA A 77 -44.26 -2.10 -5.44
CA ALA A 77 -44.01 -2.56 -4.06
C ALA A 77 -42.90 -1.73 -3.42
N LYS A 78 -43.13 -1.22 -2.20
CA LYS A 78 -42.21 -0.38 -1.42
C LYS A 78 -40.83 -1.04 -1.26
N ARG A 79 -39.82 -0.51 -1.95
CA ARG A 79 -38.40 -0.67 -1.61
C ARG A 79 -37.76 0.69 -1.73
N GLN A 80 -37.30 1.23 -0.59
CA GLN A 80 -36.38 2.37 -0.57
C GLN A 80 -35.09 1.88 -1.24
N LEU A 81 -34.87 2.33 -2.47
CA LEU A 81 -33.63 2.15 -3.20
C LEU A 81 -32.86 3.46 -3.07
N PHE A 82 -31.58 3.34 -2.74
CA PHE A 82 -30.63 4.43 -2.58
C PHE A 82 -30.47 5.19 -3.90
N ASP A 83 -30.67 6.50 -3.88
CA ASP A 83 -30.19 7.38 -4.93
C ASP A 83 -28.70 7.67 -4.69
N ALA A 84 -27.95 7.54 -5.79
CA ALA A 84 -26.50 7.56 -5.87
C ALA A 84 -26.02 8.92 -6.35
N ASP A 85 -25.92 9.84 -5.41
CA ASP A 85 -25.40 11.19 -5.65
C ASP A 85 -24.79 11.69 -4.33
N GLY A 86 -23.53 11.30 -4.17
CA GLY A 86 -22.69 11.63 -3.03
C GLY A 86 -22.40 13.12 -2.96
N SER A 87 -23.30 13.87 -2.32
CA SER A 87 -23.00 15.19 -1.77
C SER A 87 -23.95 15.50 -0.61
N ALA A 88 -23.72 14.85 0.53
CA ALA A 88 -24.33 15.25 1.79
C ALA A 88 -23.21 15.59 2.78
N SER A 89 -22.88 16.88 2.79
CA SER A 89 -22.36 17.67 3.89
C SER A 89 -22.17 16.93 5.21
N ARG A 90 -20.90 16.80 5.63
CA ARG A 90 -20.51 16.43 7.01
C ARG A 90 -21.27 17.32 8.01
N PRO A 91 -22.12 16.76 8.89
CA PRO A 91 -22.45 17.48 10.10
C PRO A 91 -21.22 17.42 11.00
N THR A 92 -20.47 18.53 11.05
CA THR A 92 -19.38 18.74 12.01
C THR A 92 -19.99 18.89 13.41
N ARG A 93 -20.51 17.81 13.99
CA ARG A 93 -20.88 17.78 15.41
C ARG A 93 -19.66 17.30 16.20
N ARG A 94 -18.73 18.23 16.38
CA ARG A 94 -17.58 18.11 17.27
C ARG A 94 -18.12 18.04 18.71
N ARG A 95 -18.60 16.87 19.14
CA ARG A 95 -18.82 16.60 20.57
C ARG A 95 -17.43 16.54 21.19
N ARG A 96 -17.08 17.62 21.91
CA ARG A 96 -16.01 17.60 22.89
C ARG A 96 -16.37 16.47 23.87
N ILE A 97 -15.61 15.38 23.81
CA ILE A 97 -15.60 14.41 24.90
C ILE A 97 -14.70 15.08 25.94
N ALA A 98 -15.30 15.47 27.06
CA ALA A 98 -14.56 15.99 28.19
C ALA A 98 -13.49 14.96 28.58
N SER A 99 -12.28 15.45 28.85
CA SER A 99 -11.19 14.69 29.44
C SER A 99 -11.69 13.98 30.70
N ASP A 100 -11.40 12.69 30.82
CA ASP A 100 -11.86 11.79 31.88
C ASP A 100 -11.37 12.17 33.30
N ASP A 101 -10.67 13.29 33.45
CA ASP A 101 -10.07 13.77 34.70
C ASP A 101 -10.99 14.70 35.53
N GLU A 102 -12.18 15.09 35.05
CA GLU A 102 -13.04 16.08 35.72
C GLU A 102 -14.26 15.51 36.48
N ILE A 103 -14.43 14.17 36.53
CA ILE A 103 -15.58 13.53 37.19
C ILE A 103 -15.28 13.11 38.65
N THR A 104 -14.03 13.25 39.11
CA THR A 104 -13.60 12.73 40.42
C THR A 104 -13.64 13.74 41.58
N GLN A 105 -14.10 14.98 41.37
CA GLN A 105 -13.95 16.06 42.38
C GLN A 105 -15.25 16.57 43.04
N ALA A 106 -16.39 15.86 42.92
CA ALA A 106 -17.68 16.36 43.43
C ALA A 106 -18.44 15.44 44.42
N PHE A 107 -17.76 14.50 45.09
CA PHE A 107 -18.37 13.68 46.15
C PHE A 107 -17.50 13.62 47.40
N THR A 108 -17.20 14.78 47.98
CA THR A 108 -16.67 14.89 49.34
C THR A 108 -17.79 15.41 50.25
N GLY A 109 -18.83 14.59 50.39
CA GLY A 109 -19.86 14.72 51.41
C GLY A 109 -19.50 13.80 52.55
N GLU A 110 -18.88 14.37 53.57
CA GLU A 110 -18.48 13.77 54.84
C GLU A 110 -19.70 13.16 55.55
N THR A 111 -19.77 11.83 55.65
CA THR A 111 -20.61 11.15 56.65
C THR A 111 -19.83 10.00 57.25
N THR A 112 -19.29 10.23 58.44
CA THR A 112 -18.87 9.21 59.39
C THR A 112 -20.07 8.32 59.71
N SER A 113 -20.05 7.07 59.26
CA SER A 113 -20.91 6.04 59.84
C SER A 113 -20.19 4.71 59.78
N GLU A 114 -19.72 4.31 60.95
CA GLU A 114 -19.35 2.94 61.27
C GLU A 114 -20.56 2.04 60.98
N ASN A 115 -20.45 1.11 60.02
CA ASN A 115 -21.23 -0.11 60.10
C ASN A 115 -20.59 -1.24 59.28
N THR A 116 -20.04 -2.18 60.04
CA THR A 116 -20.14 -3.63 59.83
C THR A 116 -19.87 -4.15 58.42
N SER A 117 -18.63 -4.62 58.25
CA SER A 117 -18.30 -5.91 57.63
C SER A 117 -19.52 -6.84 57.56
N SER A 118 -20.23 -6.78 56.45
CA SER A 118 -21.36 -7.64 56.14
C SER A 118 -21.34 -7.83 54.63
N THR A 119 -20.67 -8.91 54.24
CA THR A 119 -20.88 -9.66 52.99
C THR A 119 -21.52 -8.84 51.87
N ASN A 120 -20.71 -8.07 51.14
CA ASN A 120 -21.10 -7.39 49.91
C ASN A 120 -21.37 -8.37 48.74
N GLU A 121 -21.60 -9.65 49.05
CA GLU A 121 -21.60 -10.78 48.12
C GLU A 121 -22.91 -10.90 47.32
N SER A 122 -23.89 -10.00 47.50
CA SER A 122 -25.20 -10.16 46.84
C SER A 122 -26.02 -8.87 46.67
N ASN A 123 -25.42 -7.68 46.49
CA ASN A 123 -26.24 -6.54 46.08
C ASN A 123 -26.59 -6.69 44.58
N PRO A 124 -27.87 -6.95 44.22
CA PRO A 124 -28.26 -7.19 42.84
C PRO A 124 -27.91 -6.00 41.92
N PHE A 125 -27.88 -4.77 42.45
CA PHE A 125 -27.50 -3.59 41.69
C PHE A 125 -26.01 -3.61 41.29
N ILE A 126 -25.13 -4.03 42.20
CA ILE A 126 -23.69 -4.15 41.93
C ILE A 126 -23.43 -5.25 40.91
N ALA A 127 -24.12 -6.38 41.01
CA ALA A 127 -24.03 -7.47 40.03
C ALA A 127 -24.48 -7.02 38.62
N VAL A 128 -25.55 -6.23 38.52
CA VAL A 128 -26.03 -5.65 37.25
C VAL A 128 -25.03 -4.65 36.67
N LEU A 129 -24.45 -3.78 37.51
CA LEU A 129 -23.41 -2.85 37.07
C LEU A 129 -22.16 -3.57 36.58
N ASP A 130 -21.69 -4.58 37.31
CA ASP A 130 -20.52 -5.38 36.92
C ASP A 130 -20.76 -6.13 35.59
N SER A 131 -21.97 -6.67 35.41
CA SER A 131 -22.39 -7.25 34.12
C SER A 131 -22.36 -6.22 32.98
N MET A 132 -22.79 -4.98 33.24
CA MET A 132 -22.80 -3.91 32.23
C MET A 132 -21.38 -3.47 31.84
N TRP A 133 -20.49 -3.29 32.82
CA TRP A 133 -19.08 -2.95 32.57
C TRP A 133 -18.31 -4.07 31.88
N SER A 134 -18.60 -5.33 32.22
CA SER A 134 -18.03 -6.49 31.54
C SER A 134 -18.43 -6.52 30.07
N LYS A 135 -19.72 -6.34 29.75
CA LYS A 135 -20.21 -6.24 28.36
C LYS A 135 -19.59 -5.06 27.61
N LYS A 136 -19.44 -3.89 28.24
CA LYS A 136 -18.76 -2.73 27.64
C LYS A 136 -17.30 -3.06 27.30
N ARG A 137 -16.58 -3.68 28.23
CA ARG A 137 -15.18 -4.09 28.03
C ARG A 137 -15.05 -5.12 26.90
N GLU A 138 -15.97 -6.07 26.82
CA GLU A 138 -16.02 -7.05 25.71
C GLU A 138 -16.26 -6.36 24.36
N LEU A 139 -17.20 -5.41 24.27
CA LEU A 139 -17.45 -4.65 23.05
C LEU A 139 -16.26 -3.77 22.65
N ASP A 140 -15.60 -3.11 23.60
CA ASP A 140 -14.40 -2.32 23.35
C ASP A 140 -13.25 -3.20 22.86
N ALA A 141 -13.06 -4.39 23.45
CA ALA A 141 -12.06 -5.36 23.01
C ALA A 141 -12.32 -5.88 21.59
N ILE A 142 -13.57 -6.19 21.24
CA ILE A 142 -13.95 -6.61 19.87
C ILE A 142 -13.69 -5.47 18.87
N LYS A 143 -14.04 -4.24 19.25
CA LYS A 143 -13.83 -3.05 18.42
C LYS A 143 -12.35 -2.79 18.18
N GLU A 144 -11.51 -2.94 19.20
CA GLU A 144 -10.06 -2.74 19.09
C GLU A 144 -9.42 -3.85 18.26
N ALA A 145 -9.75 -5.12 18.51
CA ALA A 145 -9.29 -6.24 17.70
C ALA A 145 -9.65 -6.06 16.21
N GLY A 146 -10.84 -5.53 15.91
CA GLY A 146 -11.24 -5.22 14.53
C GLY A 146 -10.47 -4.06 13.89
N LYS A 147 -9.88 -3.14 14.68
CA LYS A 147 -8.94 -2.13 14.15
C LYS A 147 -7.57 -2.75 13.93
N ASP A 148 -7.07 -3.50 14.91
CA ASP A 148 -5.76 -4.14 14.85
C ASP A 148 -5.66 -5.08 13.64
N GLU A 149 -6.70 -5.87 13.38
CA GLU A 149 -6.74 -6.76 12.21
C GLU A 149 -6.67 -5.96 10.88
N ARG A 150 -7.34 -4.80 10.80
CA ARG A 150 -7.25 -3.93 9.61
C ARG A 150 -5.87 -3.29 9.49
N HIS A 151 -5.28 -2.85 10.60
CA HIS A 151 -3.94 -2.27 10.61
C HIS A 151 -2.88 -3.32 10.23
N GLU A 152 -2.99 -4.55 10.73
CA GLU A 152 -2.10 -5.64 10.37
C GLU A 152 -2.20 -5.99 8.89
N LYS A 153 -3.41 -6.09 8.34
CA LYS A 153 -3.63 -6.28 6.90
C LYS A 153 -2.99 -5.16 6.07
N LEU A 154 -3.19 -3.90 6.47
CA LEU A 154 -2.62 -2.75 5.77
C LEU A 154 -1.08 -2.75 5.82
N LEU A 155 -0.50 -3.06 6.98
CA LEU A 155 0.95 -3.18 7.15
C LEU A 155 1.53 -4.32 6.31
N SER A 156 0.83 -5.46 6.22
CA SER A 156 1.23 -6.59 5.38
C SER A 156 1.26 -6.19 3.90
N LEU A 157 0.19 -5.57 3.40
CA LEU A 157 0.12 -5.08 2.02
C LEU A 157 1.20 -4.03 1.71
N GLN A 158 1.49 -3.14 2.66
CA GLN A 158 2.55 -2.14 2.49
C GLN A 158 3.94 -2.79 2.42
N LYS A 159 4.20 -3.82 3.24
CA LYS A 159 5.46 -4.59 3.18
C LYS A 159 5.60 -5.31 1.85
N GLU A 160 4.53 -5.93 1.35
CA GLU A 160 4.51 -6.60 0.05
C GLU A 160 4.78 -5.61 -1.09
N ARG A 161 4.11 -4.45 -1.08
CA ARG A 161 4.33 -3.39 -2.06
C ARG A 161 5.79 -2.93 -2.09
N LEU A 162 6.39 -2.70 -0.92
CA LEU A 162 7.81 -2.30 -0.83
C LEU A 162 8.75 -3.42 -1.29
N ALA A 163 8.41 -4.69 -1.05
CA ALA A 163 9.20 -5.82 -1.52
C ALA A 163 9.20 -5.91 -3.06
N LEU A 164 8.02 -5.75 -3.69
CA LEU A 164 7.89 -5.72 -5.15
C LEU A 164 8.64 -4.54 -5.77
N GLU A 165 8.56 -3.36 -5.17
CA GLU A 165 9.28 -2.17 -5.63
C GLU A 165 10.81 -2.38 -5.58
N ARG A 166 11.32 -2.98 -4.50
CA ARG A 166 12.74 -3.36 -4.41
C ARG A 166 13.16 -4.36 -5.48
N GLN A 167 12.35 -5.38 -5.73
CA GLN A 167 12.62 -6.36 -6.80
C GLN A 167 12.65 -5.71 -8.18
N LYS A 168 11.73 -4.77 -8.44
CA LYS A 168 11.68 -4.03 -9.70
C LYS A 168 12.96 -3.20 -9.90
N LEU A 169 13.39 -2.46 -8.87
CA LEU A 169 14.62 -1.67 -8.92
C LEU A 169 15.86 -2.54 -9.13
N GLU A 170 15.93 -3.70 -8.47
CA GLU A 170 17.03 -4.64 -8.66
C GLU A 170 17.04 -5.22 -10.08
N TYR A 171 15.88 -5.53 -10.65
CA TYR A 171 15.77 -5.97 -12.04
C TYR A 171 16.21 -4.87 -13.02
N GLU A 172 15.77 -3.63 -12.82
CA GLU A 172 16.18 -2.48 -13.64
C GLU A 172 17.69 -2.25 -13.56
N ARG A 173 18.28 -2.32 -12.36
CA ARG A 173 19.74 -2.25 -12.15
C ARG A 173 20.46 -3.35 -12.93
N ASN A 174 20.05 -4.59 -12.77
CA ASN A 174 20.66 -5.73 -13.46
C ASN A 174 20.53 -5.62 -14.98
N LEU A 175 19.39 -5.10 -15.48
CA LEU A 175 19.20 -4.85 -16.91
C LEU A 175 20.15 -3.76 -17.44
N LEU A 176 20.37 -2.70 -16.66
CA LEU A 176 21.33 -1.64 -17.01
C LEU A 176 22.77 -2.17 -17.02
N GLU A 177 23.15 -2.95 -16.01
CA GLU A 177 24.45 -3.60 -15.94
C GLU A 177 24.65 -4.57 -17.12
N PHE A 178 23.64 -5.40 -17.43
CA PHE A 178 23.68 -6.30 -18.58
C PHE A 178 23.85 -5.57 -19.92
N LYS A 179 23.08 -4.49 -20.14
CA LYS A 179 23.22 -3.65 -21.34
C LYS A 179 24.58 -2.98 -21.43
N ARG A 180 25.14 -2.53 -20.30
CA ARG A 180 26.50 -2.00 -20.24
C ARG A 180 27.52 -3.08 -20.61
N ASN A 181 27.40 -4.28 -20.04
CA ASN A 181 28.30 -5.39 -20.31
C ASN A 181 28.30 -5.79 -21.79
N GLN A 182 27.13 -5.83 -22.45
CA GLN A 182 27.04 -6.07 -23.89
C GLN A 182 27.75 -5.01 -24.73
N ARG A 183 27.64 -3.72 -24.37
CA ARG A 183 28.36 -2.64 -25.06
C ARG A 183 29.86 -2.78 -24.85
N ASP A 184 30.27 -3.03 -23.61
CA ASP A 184 31.66 -3.22 -23.25
C ASP A 184 32.27 -4.44 -23.97
N GLU A 185 31.54 -5.55 -24.10
CA GLU A 185 31.95 -6.73 -24.88
C GLU A 185 32.10 -6.41 -26.37
N ARG A 186 31.16 -5.64 -26.95
CA ARG A 186 31.27 -5.21 -28.35
C ARG A 186 32.52 -4.37 -28.59
N ILE A 187 32.86 -3.47 -27.66
CA ILE A 187 34.06 -2.63 -27.76
C ILE A 187 35.32 -3.47 -27.56
N MET A 188 35.33 -4.39 -26.60
CA MET A 188 36.46 -5.29 -26.35
C MET A 188 36.76 -6.24 -27.52
N ASN A 189 35.72 -6.68 -28.24
CA ASN A 189 35.85 -7.60 -29.36
C ASN A 189 35.97 -6.89 -30.72
N MET A 190 35.95 -5.56 -30.75
CA MET A 190 36.12 -4.79 -31.98
C MET A 190 37.54 -5.01 -32.53
N ASP A 191 37.66 -5.40 -33.79
CA ASP A 191 38.96 -5.42 -34.46
C ASP A 191 39.41 -3.99 -34.75
N LEU A 192 40.63 -3.66 -34.32
CA LEU A 192 41.25 -2.36 -34.47
C LEU A 192 42.39 -2.37 -35.51
N SER A 193 42.58 -3.49 -36.21
CA SER A 193 43.62 -3.65 -37.23
C SER A 193 43.34 -2.79 -38.48
N ASP A 194 42.07 -2.73 -38.91
CA ASP A 194 41.63 -1.94 -40.07
C ASP A 194 41.46 -0.44 -39.76
N MET A 195 41.42 -0.07 -38.47
CA MET A 195 41.23 1.31 -38.03
C MET A 195 42.55 2.07 -38.02
N THR A 196 42.56 3.32 -38.51
CA THR A 196 43.76 4.18 -38.46
C THR A 196 43.45 5.54 -37.84
N GLY A 197 44.49 6.17 -37.29
CA GLY A 197 44.41 7.52 -36.70
C GLY A 197 43.65 7.59 -35.37
N GLN A 198 43.01 8.74 -35.13
CA GLN A 198 42.37 9.10 -33.86
C GLN A 198 41.29 8.10 -33.42
N LEU A 199 40.60 7.46 -34.36
CA LEU A 199 39.53 6.50 -34.05
C LEU A 199 40.08 5.24 -33.39
N ARG A 200 41.24 4.75 -33.85
CA ARG A 200 41.94 3.61 -33.23
C ARG A 200 42.37 3.95 -31.81
N GLU A 201 42.94 5.13 -31.58
CA GLU A 201 43.34 5.59 -30.26
C GLU A 201 42.16 5.73 -29.30
N TYR A 202 41.02 6.23 -29.79
CA TYR A 202 39.78 6.34 -29.03
C TYR A 202 39.30 4.97 -28.52
N TYR A 203 39.20 3.97 -29.40
CA TYR A 203 38.74 2.64 -28.99
C TYR A 203 39.76 1.90 -28.12
N LEU A 204 41.06 2.06 -28.36
CA LEU A 204 42.11 1.51 -27.47
C LEU A 204 41.98 2.08 -26.05
N ARG A 205 41.76 3.40 -25.93
CA ARG A 205 41.53 4.03 -24.63
C ARG A 205 40.26 3.48 -23.97
N LEU A 206 39.19 3.31 -24.73
CA LEU A 206 37.91 2.81 -24.22
C LEU A 206 38.03 1.35 -23.76
N GLN A 207 38.74 0.50 -24.51
CA GLN A 207 39.09 -0.87 -24.09
C GLN A 207 39.89 -0.86 -22.79
N GLY A 208 40.89 0.02 -22.66
CA GLY A 208 41.64 0.19 -21.42
C GLY A 208 40.77 0.59 -20.23
N GLU A 209 39.81 1.51 -20.42
CA GLU A 209 38.86 1.91 -19.38
C GLU A 209 37.93 0.75 -18.99
N ILE A 210 37.43 -0.01 -19.96
CA ILE A 210 36.60 -1.20 -19.72
C ILE A 210 37.38 -2.24 -18.93
N MET A 211 38.62 -2.53 -19.31
CA MET A 211 39.49 -3.46 -18.60
C MET A 211 39.71 -3.01 -17.15
N ALA A 212 40.07 -1.73 -16.93
CA ALA A 212 40.29 -1.19 -15.59
C ALA A 212 39.06 -1.33 -14.68
N ARG A 213 37.85 -1.10 -15.22
CA ARG A 213 36.58 -1.24 -14.48
C ARG A 213 36.21 -2.69 -14.19
N ARG A 214 36.67 -3.65 -15.01
CA ARG A 214 36.44 -5.09 -14.81
C ARG A 214 37.49 -5.74 -13.94
N SER A 215 38.69 -5.16 -13.86
CA SER A 215 39.83 -5.67 -13.08
C SER A 215 39.91 -5.13 -11.66
N GLY A 216 39.12 -4.12 -11.30
CA GLY A 216 39.01 -3.56 -9.95
C GLY A 216 37.83 -4.16 -9.19
#